data_AF-A0A3E2BPT3-F1
#
_entry.id   AF-A0A3E2BPT3-F1
#
_cell.length_a   1.000
_cell.length_b   1.000
_cell.length_c   1.000
_cell.angle_alpha   90.00
_cell.angle_beta   90.00
_cell.angle_gamma   90.00
#
_symmetry.space_group_name_H-M   'P 1'
#
loop_
_entity.id
_entity.type
_entity.pdbx_description
1 polymer ?
#
loop_
_entity_poly.entity_id
_entity_poly.type
_entity_poly.pdbx_seq_one_letter_code
_entity_poly.pdbx_strand_id
1 'polypeptide(L)'
;MKKGILAIFVFSLLACVWLVFSPGILAQEQEASQLPISWDNWREAKASAEKYDAEGDYTRALQYYLEYIRQAEGLGRLDLAAWGKNNAAYMIIKQHKQDPTTDLAPAKKFLEEGLAIAEATEDCRLKLQSNLEYVKMFIKD
;
A
#
# COMPACT_ATOMS: atom_id res chain seq x y z
N MET A 1 -17.56 -26.01 66.68
CA MET A 1 -16.52 -26.59 67.56
C MET A 1 -15.34 -27.06 66.72
N LYS A 2 -14.16 -26.48 66.97
CA LYS A 2 -12.80 -27.06 66.90
C LYS A 2 -12.37 -27.98 65.72
N LYS A 3 -11.32 -27.50 65.04
CA LYS A 3 -10.10 -28.21 64.56
C LYS A 3 -10.30 -29.06 63.29
N GLY A 4 -9.38 -29.15 62.34
CA GLY A 4 -7.99 -28.71 62.23
C GLY A 4 -7.40 -29.17 60.90
N ILE A 5 -6.31 -28.52 60.51
CA ILE A 5 -5.50 -28.72 59.29
C ILE A 5 -4.79 -30.08 59.31
N LEU A 6 -4.62 -30.73 58.15
CA LEU A 6 -3.40 -31.48 57.85
C LEU A 6 -3.11 -31.51 56.34
N ALA A 7 -2.02 -30.85 55.96
CA ALA A 7 -1.36 -31.00 54.67
C ALA A 7 -0.38 -32.18 54.75
N ILE A 8 -0.29 -33.02 53.72
CA ILE A 8 0.91 -33.80 53.42
C ILE A 8 1.16 -33.80 51.92
N PHE A 9 2.34 -33.27 51.57
CA PHE A 9 3.02 -33.32 50.29
C PHE A 9 3.36 -34.77 49.89
N VAL A 10 3.24 -35.09 48.61
CA VAL A 10 4.08 -36.13 47.99
C VAL A 10 4.83 -35.50 46.83
N PHE A 11 6.14 -35.65 46.92
CA PHE A 11 7.19 -35.11 46.08
C PHE A 11 7.47 -36.03 44.89
N SER A 12 7.92 -35.42 43.79
CA SER A 12 8.88 -35.97 42.81
C SER A 12 8.38 -36.97 41.76
N LEU A 13 8.41 -36.55 40.49
CA LEU A 13 9.60 -36.81 39.68
C LEU A 13 9.68 -35.87 38.47
N LEU A 14 10.79 -35.14 38.41
CA LEU A 14 11.29 -34.41 37.24
C LEU A 14 11.40 -35.34 36.04
N ALA A 15 10.91 -34.90 34.89
CA ALA A 15 11.49 -35.25 33.60
C ALA A 15 11.86 -33.95 32.88
N CYS A 16 13.15 -33.84 32.60
CA CYS A 16 13.85 -32.67 32.09
C CYS A 16 13.27 -32.12 30.79
N VAL A 17 13.20 -30.79 30.75
CA VAL A 17 13.29 -29.94 29.56
C VAL A 17 14.55 -30.29 28.76
N TRP A 18 14.40 -30.61 27.47
CA TRP A 18 15.38 -30.28 26.43
C TRP A 18 14.67 -29.88 25.13
N LEU A 19 14.61 -28.56 24.93
CA LEU A 19 14.87 -27.84 23.68
C LEU A 19 14.51 -28.52 22.35
N VAL A 20 13.46 -28.00 21.68
CA VAL A 20 13.65 -27.37 20.36
C VAL A 20 12.75 -26.14 20.30
N PHE A 21 13.20 -25.03 20.87
CA PHE A 21 12.68 -23.71 20.52
C PHE A 21 13.33 -23.35 19.18
N SER A 22 12.68 -23.66 18.06
CA SER A 22 13.11 -23.13 16.76
C SER A 22 12.71 -21.66 16.70
N PRO A 23 13.66 -20.70 16.62
CA PRO A 23 13.33 -19.29 16.42
C PRO A 23 13.08 -19.04 14.92
N GLY A 24 12.16 -19.79 14.33
CA GLY A 24 12.01 -19.88 12.87
C GLY A 24 10.58 -19.83 12.34
N ILE A 25 9.57 -19.56 13.18
CA ILE A 25 8.16 -19.48 12.73
C ILE A 25 7.51 -18.19 13.22
N LEU A 26 8.22 -17.07 13.11
CA LEU A 26 7.67 -15.72 13.24
C LEU A 26 8.24 -14.80 12.16
N ALA A 27 8.20 -15.26 10.92
CA ALA A 27 8.45 -14.43 9.72
C ALA A 27 7.87 -15.13 8.49
N GLN A 28 6.60 -15.48 8.54
CA GLN A 28 5.84 -15.66 7.30
C GLN A 28 4.74 -14.61 7.34
N GLU A 29 5.19 -13.35 7.18
CA GLU A 29 4.30 -12.30 6.73
C GLU A 29 3.61 -12.78 5.46
N GLN A 30 2.30 -12.57 5.46
CA GLN A 30 1.39 -12.91 4.40
C GLN A 30 1.74 -12.08 3.16
N GLU A 31 2.70 -12.55 2.39
CA GLU A 31 2.94 -12.13 1.01
C GLU A 31 1.70 -12.60 0.21
N ALA A 32 0.63 -11.80 0.25
CA ALA A 32 -0.48 -11.94 -0.68
C ALA A 32 0.14 -12.01 -2.07
N SER A 33 -0.04 -13.14 -2.76
CA SER A 33 0.70 -13.49 -3.98
C SER A 33 0.61 -12.36 -5.01
N GLN A 34 1.60 -11.47 -5.02
CA GLN A 34 1.64 -10.37 -5.97
C GLN A 34 1.76 -10.98 -7.37
N LEU A 35 1.03 -10.42 -8.33
CA LEU A 35 1.14 -10.90 -9.71
C LEU A 35 2.60 -10.75 -10.18
N PRO A 36 3.12 -11.68 -11.01
CA PRO A 36 4.47 -11.55 -11.54
C PRO A 36 4.59 -10.25 -12.35
N ILE A 37 5.79 -9.67 -12.39
CA ILE A 37 6.05 -8.48 -13.20
C ILE A 37 5.93 -8.85 -14.68
N SER A 38 4.98 -8.24 -15.40
CA SER A 38 4.78 -8.47 -16.83
C SER A 38 4.03 -7.33 -17.51
N TRP A 39 4.22 -7.20 -18.81
CA TRP A 39 3.45 -6.26 -19.62
C TRP A 39 1.96 -6.57 -19.65
N ASP A 40 1.57 -7.84 -19.55
CA ASP A 40 0.16 -8.25 -19.49
C ASP A 40 -0.48 -7.79 -18.19
N ASN A 41 0.19 -8.01 -17.07
CA ASN A 41 -0.31 -7.58 -15.76
C ASN A 41 -0.33 -6.05 -15.63
N TRP A 42 0.66 -5.35 -16.20
CA TRP A 42 0.62 -3.89 -16.30
C TRP A 42 -0.60 -3.39 -17.10
N ARG A 43 -0.88 -4.00 -18.26
CA ARG A 43 -2.04 -3.64 -19.10
C ARG A 43 -3.36 -3.93 -18.39
N GLU A 44 -3.46 -5.06 -17.71
CA GLU A 44 -4.66 -5.43 -16.94
C GLU A 44 -4.89 -4.47 -15.78
N ALA A 45 -3.84 -4.12 -15.04
CA ALA A 45 -3.91 -3.12 -13.99
C ALA A 45 -4.37 -1.76 -14.53
N LYS A 46 -3.82 -1.32 -15.68
CA LYS A 46 -4.27 -0.10 -16.36
C LYS A 46 -5.76 -0.16 -16.69
N ALA A 47 -6.20 -1.22 -17.38
CA ALA A 47 -7.57 -1.36 -17.85
C ALA A 47 -8.57 -1.42 -16.68
N SER A 48 -8.23 -2.17 -15.62
CA SER A 48 -9.04 -2.23 -14.41
C SER A 48 -9.13 -0.89 -13.69
N ALA A 49 -8.01 -0.16 -13.57
CA ALA A 49 -8.01 1.17 -12.97
C ALA A 49 -8.91 2.15 -13.73
N GLU A 50 -8.78 2.20 -15.06
CA GLU A 50 -9.58 3.08 -15.93
C GLU A 50 -11.08 2.71 -15.90
N LYS A 51 -11.41 1.42 -15.83
CA LYS A 51 -12.78 0.95 -15.68
C LYS A 51 -13.39 1.44 -14.36
N TYR A 52 -12.72 1.21 -13.24
CA TYR A 52 -13.24 1.62 -11.93
C TYR A 52 -13.29 3.13 -11.76
N ASP A 53 -12.34 3.85 -12.37
CA ASP A 53 -12.42 5.31 -12.47
C ASP A 53 -13.73 5.74 -13.16
N ALA A 54 -14.00 5.20 -14.35
CA ALA A 54 -15.19 5.52 -15.12
C ALA A 54 -16.49 5.16 -14.38
N GLU A 55 -16.47 4.13 -13.53
CA GLU A 55 -17.59 3.73 -12.67
C GLU A 55 -17.73 4.60 -11.40
N GLY A 56 -16.78 5.51 -11.13
CA GLY A 56 -16.75 6.35 -9.94
C GLY A 56 -16.22 5.66 -8.68
N ASP A 57 -15.72 4.43 -8.81
CA ASP A 57 -15.11 3.68 -7.71
C ASP A 57 -13.63 4.00 -7.59
N TYR A 58 -13.35 5.17 -7.03
CA TYR A 58 -11.99 5.68 -6.92
C TYR A 58 -11.11 4.87 -5.98
N THR A 59 -11.70 4.13 -5.03
CA THR A 59 -10.95 3.24 -4.13
C THR A 59 -10.39 2.04 -4.88
N ARG A 60 -11.22 1.35 -5.67
CA ARG A 60 -10.73 0.24 -6.51
C ARG A 60 -9.82 0.75 -7.64
N ALA A 61 -10.15 1.88 -8.26
CA ALA A 61 -9.28 2.49 -9.26
C ALA A 61 -7.89 2.78 -8.69
N LEU A 62 -7.80 3.34 -7.48
CA LEU A 62 -6.54 3.60 -6.79
C LEU A 62 -5.74 2.30 -6.59
N GLN A 63 -6.37 1.23 -6.10
CA GLN A 63 -5.69 -0.06 -5.91
C GLN A 63 -5.06 -0.59 -7.20
N TYR A 64 -5.78 -0.50 -8.32
CA TYR A 64 -5.23 -0.91 -9.61
C TYR A 64 -4.16 0.05 -10.16
N TYR A 65 -4.25 1.34 -9.88
CA TYR A 65 -3.15 2.26 -10.20
C TYR A 65 -1.89 2.00 -9.35
N LEU A 66 -2.02 1.51 -8.11
CA LEU A 66 -0.86 1.05 -7.33
C LEU A 66 -0.21 -0.18 -7.96
N GLU A 67 -1.00 -1.15 -8.43
CA GLU A 67 -0.47 -2.30 -9.16
C GLU A 67 0.16 -1.88 -10.50
N TYR A 68 -0.45 -0.93 -11.22
CA TYR A 68 0.14 -0.33 -12.41
C TYR A 68 1.53 0.25 -12.12
N ILE A 69 1.68 1.01 -11.02
CA ILE A 69 2.95 1.62 -10.62
C ILE A 69 3.98 0.53 -10.34
N ARG A 70 3.62 -0.48 -9.52
CA ARG A 70 4.51 -1.59 -9.17
C ARG A 70 4.98 -2.35 -10.41
N GLN A 71 4.06 -2.64 -11.33
CA GLN A 71 4.37 -3.30 -12.60
C GLN A 71 5.30 -2.45 -13.47
N ALA A 72 5.03 -1.15 -13.59
CA ALA A 72 5.87 -0.22 -14.36
C ALA A 72 7.29 -0.10 -13.79
N GLU A 73 7.42 0.02 -12.46
CA GLU A 73 8.70 0.06 -11.76
C GLU A 73 9.49 -1.25 -11.95
N GLY A 74 8.82 -2.41 -11.80
CA GLY A 74 9.43 -3.71 -12.03
C GLY A 74 9.88 -3.93 -13.48
N LEU A 75 9.19 -3.31 -14.45
CA LEU A 75 9.57 -3.34 -15.87
C LEU A 75 10.67 -2.32 -16.23
N GLY A 76 11.14 -1.52 -15.27
CA GLY A 76 12.11 -0.44 -15.52
C GLY A 76 11.53 0.73 -16.34
N ARG A 77 10.20 0.87 -16.38
CA ARG A 77 9.49 1.91 -17.13
C ARG A 77 9.06 3.04 -16.23
N LEU A 78 10.04 3.81 -15.78
CA LEU A 78 9.84 4.90 -14.82
C LEU A 78 8.98 6.04 -15.38
N ASP A 79 9.00 6.24 -16.70
CA ASP A 79 8.09 7.15 -17.41
C ASP A 79 6.62 6.76 -17.19
N LEU A 80 6.32 5.46 -17.24
CA LEU A 80 5.00 4.93 -16.93
C LEU A 80 4.72 5.03 -15.44
N ALA A 81 5.68 4.70 -14.57
CA ALA A 81 5.50 4.84 -13.12
C ALA A 81 5.12 6.28 -12.72
N ALA A 82 5.68 7.31 -13.37
CA ALA A 82 5.30 8.70 -13.17
C ALA A 82 3.82 8.97 -13.53
N TRP A 83 3.35 8.47 -14.68
CA TRP A 83 1.93 8.53 -15.05
C TRP A 83 1.03 7.79 -14.06
N GLY A 84 1.47 6.62 -13.58
CA GLY A 84 0.79 5.86 -12.55
C GLY A 84 0.61 6.66 -11.27
N LYS A 85 1.69 7.30 -10.79
CA LYS A 85 1.66 8.17 -9.60
C LYS A 85 0.72 9.36 -9.77
N ASN A 86 0.73 10.02 -10.93
CA ASN A 86 -0.24 11.07 -11.25
C ASN A 86 -1.70 10.56 -11.15
N ASN A 87 -1.98 9.40 -11.75
CA ASN A 87 -3.33 8.85 -11.80
C ASN A 87 -3.81 8.37 -10.42
N ALA A 88 -2.93 7.72 -9.64
CA ALA A 88 -3.20 7.35 -8.26
C ALA A 88 -3.53 8.58 -7.39
N ALA A 89 -2.71 9.63 -7.47
CA ALA A 89 -2.99 10.89 -6.80
C ALA A 89 -4.34 11.50 -7.22
N TYR A 90 -4.66 11.42 -8.51
CA TYR A 90 -5.92 11.94 -9.03
C TYR A 90 -7.14 11.16 -8.52
N MET A 91 -7.02 9.86 -8.22
CA MET A 91 -8.12 9.12 -7.57
C MET A 91 -8.41 9.67 -6.18
N ILE A 92 -7.37 9.94 -5.40
CA ILE A 92 -7.48 10.52 -4.05
C ILE A 92 -8.04 11.95 -4.13
N ILE A 93 -7.61 12.75 -5.11
CA ILE A 93 -8.19 14.08 -5.37
C ILE A 93 -9.70 13.98 -5.66
N LYS A 94 -10.14 12.99 -6.45
CA LYS A 94 -11.57 12.81 -6.74
C LYS A 94 -12.35 12.32 -5.52
N GLN A 95 -11.77 11.45 -4.68
CA GLN A 95 -12.35 11.12 -3.38
C GLN A 95 -12.51 12.37 -2.52
N HIS A 96 -11.49 13.23 -2.43
CA HIS A 96 -11.56 14.50 -1.70
C HIS A 96 -12.63 15.46 -2.25
N LYS A 97 -12.81 15.50 -3.58
CA LYS A 97 -13.89 16.30 -4.20
C LYS A 97 -15.29 15.78 -3.83
N GLN A 98 -15.44 14.49 -3.53
CA GLN A 98 -16.70 13.90 -3.07
C GLN A 98 -16.88 14.03 -1.55
N ASP A 99 -15.79 13.85 -0.80
CA ASP A 99 -15.72 13.95 0.65
C ASP A 99 -14.49 14.79 1.06
N PRO A 100 -14.68 16.08 1.41
CA PRO A 100 -13.59 16.98 1.81
C PRO A 100 -12.81 16.54 3.05
N THR A 101 -13.23 15.48 3.75
CA THR A 101 -12.47 14.90 4.88
C THR A 101 -11.42 13.88 4.43
N THR A 102 -11.41 13.49 3.15
CA THR A 102 -10.39 12.59 2.58
C THR A 102 -8.98 13.19 2.74
N ASP A 103 -8.06 12.41 3.31
CA ASP A 103 -6.66 12.82 3.47
C ASP A 103 -5.96 12.94 2.11
N LEU A 104 -5.47 14.14 1.80
CA LEU A 104 -4.74 14.45 0.57
C LEU A 104 -3.22 14.23 0.71
N ALA A 105 -2.68 13.94 1.89
CA ALA A 105 -1.24 13.73 2.07
C ALA A 105 -0.68 12.60 1.18
N PRO A 106 -1.37 11.46 0.98
CA PRO A 106 -0.90 10.44 0.03
C PRO A 106 -0.87 10.95 -1.41
N ALA A 107 -1.83 11.80 -1.82
CA ALA A 107 -1.82 12.41 -3.15
C ALA A 107 -0.62 13.34 -3.33
N LYS A 108 -0.33 14.22 -2.35
CA LYS A 108 0.85 15.09 -2.36
C LYS A 108 2.13 14.27 -2.58
N LYS A 109 2.29 13.20 -1.79
CA LYS A 109 3.46 12.32 -1.86
C LYS A 109 3.63 11.70 -3.25
N PHE A 110 2.58 11.11 -3.82
CA PHE A 110 2.67 10.54 -5.17
C PHE A 110 3.05 11.57 -6.23
N LEU A 111 2.52 12.78 -6.14
CA LEU A 111 2.80 13.84 -7.09
C LEU A 111 4.25 14.33 -6.99
N GLU A 112 4.76 14.51 -5.77
CA GLU A 112 6.16 14.89 -5.51
C GLU A 112 7.13 13.79 -5.97
N GLU A 113 6.83 12.52 -5.66
CA GLU A 113 7.61 11.39 -6.14
C GLU A 113 7.57 11.26 -7.67
N GLY A 114 6.42 11.50 -8.29
CA GLY A 114 6.27 11.51 -9.74
C GLY A 114 7.09 12.61 -10.41
N LEU A 115 7.11 13.82 -9.84
CA LEU A 115 7.92 14.94 -10.32
C LEU A 115 9.43 14.68 -10.17
N ALA A 116 9.83 13.91 -9.15
CA ALA A 116 11.21 13.53 -8.92
C ALA A 116 11.75 12.47 -9.90
N ILE A 117 10.90 11.80 -10.68
CA ILE A 117 11.33 10.82 -11.70
C ILE A 117 11.93 11.56 -12.90
N ALA A 118 13.18 11.25 -13.26
CA ALA A 118 13.89 11.91 -14.35
C ALA A 118 13.26 11.60 -15.73
N GLU A 119 12.76 10.38 -15.90
CA GLU A 119 12.16 9.84 -17.12
C GLU A 119 10.72 10.33 -17.36
N ALA A 120 10.12 11.07 -16.42
CA ALA A 120 8.79 11.65 -16.61
C ALA A 120 8.80 12.59 -17.81
N THR A 121 7.89 12.35 -18.76
CA THR A 121 7.70 13.18 -19.94
C THR A 121 7.20 14.58 -19.55
N GLU A 122 7.41 15.57 -20.41
CA GLU A 122 6.95 16.93 -20.16
C GLU A 122 5.44 17.00 -19.90
N ASP A 123 4.65 16.32 -20.73
CA ASP A 123 3.20 16.22 -20.55
C ASP A 123 2.82 15.62 -19.19
N CYS A 124 3.58 14.61 -18.72
CA CYS A 124 3.37 14.01 -17.41
C CYS A 124 3.67 15.01 -16.30
N ARG A 125 4.80 15.74 -16.39
CA ARG A 125 5.20 16.76 -15.42
C ARG A 125 4.15 17.86 -15.30
N LEU A 126 3.58 18.32 -16.41
CA LEU A 126 2.50 19.32 -16.40
C LEU A 126 1.25 18.82 -15.65
N LYS A 127 0.88 17.55 -15.83
CA LYS A 127 -0.27 16.96 -15.11
C LYS A 127 0.03 16.77 -13.62
N LEU A 128 1.20 16.26 -13.28
CA LEU A 128 1.67 16.12 -11.90
C LEU A 128 1.66 17.47 -11.18
N GLN A 129 2.25 18.49 -11.81
CA GLN A 129 2.33 19.85 -11.25
C GLN A 129 0.94 20.46 -11.05
N SER A 130 0.05 20.36 -12.04
CA SER A 130 -1.32 20.88 -11.94
C SER A 130 -2.12 20.19 -10.82
N ASN A 131 -1.97 18.88 -10.66
CA ASN A 131 -2.61 18.16 -9.56
C ASN A 131 -1.99 18.52 -8.20
N LEU A 132 -0.67 18.78 -8.14
CA LEU A 132 0.01 19.18 -6.91
C LEU A 132 -0.44 20.57 -6.46
N GLU A 133 -0.66 21.49 -7.38
CA GLU A 133 -1.24 22.80 -7.11
C GLU A 133 -2.63 22.68 -6.47
N TYR A 134 -3.49 21.80 -7.00
CA TYR A 134 -4.78 21.52 -6.38
C TYR A 134 -4.60 21.05 -4.93
N VAL A 135 -3.73 20.06 -4.68
CA VAL A 135 -3.50 19.52 -3.33
C VAL A 135 -2.98 20.59 -2.35
N LYS A 136 -2.08 21.47 -2.81
CA LYS A 136 -1.51 22.57 -2.01
C LYS A 136 -2.52 23.64 -1.61
N MET A 137 -3.69 23.71 -2.26
CA MET A 137 -4.78 24.58 -1.80
C MET A 137 -5.37 24.11 -0.45
N PHE A 138 -5.19 22.84 -0.08
CA PHE A 138 -5.81 22.23 1.09
C PHE A 138 -4.81 21.80 2.16
N ILE A 139 -3.56 21.50 1.78
CA ILE A 139 -2.48 21.14 2.71
C ILE A 139 -1.51 22.31 2.84
N LYS A 140 -1.31 22.80 4.08
CA LYS A 140 -0.26 23.79 4.40
C LYS A 140 1.08 23.08 4.55
N ASP A 141 2.14 23.70 4.02
CA ASP A 141 3.53 23.25 4.21
C ASP A 141 4.03 23.45 5.64
#